data_AF-A0A938BM56-F1
#
_entry.id   AF-A0A938BM56-F1
#
_cell.length_a   1.000
_cell.length_b   1.000
_cell.length_c   1.000
_cell.angle_alpha   90.00
_cell.angle_beta   90.00
_cell.angle_gamma   90.00
#
_symmetry.space_group_name_H-M   'P 1'
#
loop_
_entity.id
_entity.type
_entity.pdbx_description
1 polymer ?
#
loop_
_entity_poly.entity_id
_entity_poly.type
_entity_poly.pdbx_seq_one_letter_code
_entity_poly.pdbx_strand_id
1 'polypeptide(L)'
;SKKRWFEIPIPGDKLRFMQDYLSSRFPDVADPFAGLVYLGNDLNDLSLMRRAGYAVAPADAHPKVLEVAHLVLDRPGGEGCVRSFVERLLGIGELSPAQIDDLMGSGA
;
A
#
# COMPACT_ATOMS: atom_id res chain seq x y z
N SER A 1 -13.49 7.65 19.45
CA SER A 1 -13.97 8.44 18.29
C SER A 1 -13.76 7.71 16.97
N LYS A 2 -14.73 6.90 16.53
CA LYS A 2 -14.70 6.11 15.27
C LYS A 2 -15.56 6.73 14.14
N LYS A 3 -15.99 7.99 14.26
CA LYS A 3 -17.09 8.57 13.46
C LYS A 3 -16.68 9.46 12.28
N ARG A 4 -15.53 9.24 11.63
CA ARG A 4 -15.14 10.03 10.43
C ARG A 4 -14.82 9.22 9.17
N TRP A 5 -14.82 7.90 9.25
CA TRP A 5 -14.47 7.03 8.11
C TRP A 5 -15.67 6.68 7.20
N PHE A 6 -16.90 6.96 7.62
CA PHE A 6 -18.12 6.61 6.88
C PHE A 6 -18.64 7.71 5.95
N GLU A 7 -18.01 8.90 5.95
CA GLU A 7 -18.38 10.02 5.06
C GLU A 7 -17.56 10.05 3.77
N ILE A 8 -16.51 9.22 3.67
CA ILE A 8 -15.87 8.95 2.39
C ILE A 8 -16.78 7.93 1.71
N PRO A 9 -17.47 8.25 0.59
CA PRO A 9 -18.20 7.24 -0.15
C PRO A 9 -17.21 6.14 -0.48
N ILE A 10 -17.39 4.94 0.07
CA ILE A 10 -16.60 3.77 -0.33
C ILE A 10 -16.96 3.57 -1.80
N PRO A 11 -16.06 3.91 -2.72
CA PRO A 11 -16.39 3.85 -4.13
C PRO A 11 -16.56 2.39 -4.47
N GLY A 12 -17.72 2.00 -5.02
CA GLY A 12 -17.87 0.70 -5.66
C GLY A 12 -16.81 0.50 -6.76
N ASP A 13 -16.30 1.60 -7.32
CA ASP A 13 -15.20 1.66 -8.26
C ASP A 13 -13.95 2.33 -7.64
N LYS A 14 -13.12 1.51 -6.99
CA LYS A 14 -11.85 1.94 -6.38
C LYS A 14 -10.90 2.58 -7.41
N LEU A 15 -10.90 2.08 -8.64
CA LEU A 15 -10.06 2.61 -9.72
C LEU A 15 -10.48 4.03 -10.08
N ARG A 16 -11.79 4.27 -10.25
CA ARG A 16 -12.31 5.60 -10.57
C ARG A 16 -11.96 6.62 -9.49
N PHE A 17 -12.17 6.27 -8.23
CA PHE A 17 -11.80 7.14 -7.13
C PHE A 17 -10.31 7.46 -7.12
N MET A 18 -9.45 6.46 -7.31
CA MET A 18 -8.01 6.69 -7.31
C MET A 18 -7.59 7.56 -8.50
N GLN A 19 -8.20 7.38 -9.67
CA GLN A 19 -7.98 8.23 -10.84
C GLN A 19 -8.31 9.70 -10.51
N ASP A 20 -9.48 9.96 -9.93
CA ASP A 20 -9.91 11.32 -9.58
C ASP A 20 -8.99 11.92 -8.49
N TYR A 21 -8.65 11.13 -7.46
CA TYR A 21 -7.75 11.55 -6.38
C TYR A 21 -6.34 11.90 -6.89
N LEU A 22 -5.72 11.02 -7.67
CA LEU A 22 -4.38 11.22 -8.18
C LEU A 22 -4.30 12.40 -9.14
N SER A 23 -5.29 12.54 -10.03
CA SER A 23 -5.33 13.65 -10.99
C SER A 23 -5.47 15.00 -10.28
N SER A 24 -6.23 15.06 -9.19
CA SER A 24 -6.38 16.26 -8.36
C SER A 24 -5.12 16.56 -7.52
N ARG A 25 -4.50 15.52 -6.95
CA ARG A 25 -3.36 15.67 -6.03
C ARG A 25 -2.03 15.91 -6.74
N PHE A 26 -1.89 15.40 -7.97
CA PHE A 26 -0.66 15.41 -8.77
C PHE A 26 -0.96 15.83 -10.23
N PRO A 27 -1.46 17.05 -10.47
CA PRO A 27 -1.92 17.47 -11.80
C PRO A 27 -0.81 17.55 -12.84
N ASP A 28 0.44 17.75 -12.41
CA ASP A 28 1.60 17.90 -13.30
C ASP A 28 2.31 16.57 -13.60
N VAL A 29 1.83 15.46 -13.03
CA VAL A 29 2.40 14.13 -13.24
C VAL A 29 1.63 13.42 -14.35
N ALA A 30 2.30 13.12 -15.46
CA ALA A 30 1.66 12.53 -16.65
C ALA A 30 1.03 11.15 -16.38
N ASP A 31 1.71 10.30 -15.59
CA ASP A 31 1.13 9.04 -15.10
C ASP A 31 1.34 8.92 -13.58
N PRO A 32 0.40 9.44 -12.76
CA PRO A 32 0.55 9.40 -11.30
C PRO A 32 0.38 7.99 -10.73
N PHE A 33 -0.18 7.04 -11.49
CA PHE A 33 -0.28 5.65 -11.04
C PHE A 33 1.08 4.94 -11.08
N ALA A 34 2.03 5.38 -11.91
CA ALA A 34 3.38 4.81 -11.93
C ALA A 34 4.09 4.95 -10.57
N GLY A 35 3.77 6.00 -9.81
CA GLY A 35 4.25 6.21 -8.43
C GLY A 35 3.34 5.61 -7.34
N LEU A 36 2.26 4.92 -7.71
CA LEU A 36 1.32 4.34 -6.75
C LEU A 36 1.76 2.93 -6.35
N VAL A 37 1.95 2.72 -5.04
CA VAL A 37 1.92 1.39 -4.44
C VAL A 37 0.54 1.11 -3.87
N TYR A 38 -0.07 0.00 -4.27
CA TYR A 38 -1.40 -0.40 -3.82
C TYR A 38 -1.40 -1.78 -3.15
N LEU A 39 -1.98 -1.86 -1.94
CA LEU A 39 -2.15 -3.10 -1.19
C LEU A 39 -3.60 -3.56 -1.31
N GLY A 40 -3.84 -4.71 -1.96
CA GLY A 40 -5.18 -5.27 -2.18
C GLY A 40 -5.26 -6.75 -1.81
N ASN A 41 -6.45 -7.22 -1.42
CA ASN A 41 -6.66 -8.60 -0.96
C ASN A 41 -7.85 -9.32 -1.62
N ASP A 42 -8.78 -8.60 -2.25
CA ASP A 42 -10.03 -9.17 -2.79
C ASP A 42 -10.27 -8.81 -4.27
N LEU A 43 -11.25 -9.44 -4.92
CA LEU A 43 -11.54 -9.28 -6.36
C LEU A 43 -11.84 -7.83 -6.76
N ASN A 44 -12.43 -7.03 -5.87
CA ASN A 44 -12.72 -5.63 -6.13
C ASN A 44 -11.44 -4.75 -6.20
N ASP A 45 -10.28 -5.27 -5.79
CA ASP A 45 -8.98 -4.60 -5.89
C ASP A 45 -8.33 -4.77 -7.26
N LEU A 46 -8.71 -5.79 -8.03
CA LEU A 46 -7.98 -6.22 -9.23
C LEU A 46 -7.79 -5.11 -10.27
N SER A 47 -8.82 -4.32 -10.54
CA SER A 47 -8.74 -3.23 -11.52
C SER A 47 -7.73 -2.16 -11.10
N LEU A 48 -7.65 -1.86 -9.80
CA LEU A 48 -6.71 -0.88 -9.29
C LEU A 48 -5.30 -1.47 -9.14
N MET A 49 -5.17 -2.71 -8.67
CA MET A 49 -3.89 -3.42 -8.61
C MET A 49 -3.21 -3.52 -9.97
N ARG A 50 -3.96 -3.83 -11.04
CA ARG A 50 -3.43 -3.88 -12.41
C ARG A 50 -2.97 -2.52 -12.93
N ARG A 51 -3.53 -1.43 -12.41
CA ARG A 51 -3.20 -0.06 -12.85
C ARG A 51 -2.08 0.56 -12.04
N ALA A 52 -1.94 0.19 -10.77
CA ALA A 52 -0.90 0.69 -9.89
C ALA A 52 0.50 0.32 -10.41
N GLY A 53 1.46 1.23 -10.25
CA GLY A 53 2.86 1.00 -10.61
C GLY A 53 3.50 -0.11 -9.79
N TYR A 54 3.01 -0.36 -8.57
CA TYR A 54 3.39 -1.51 -7.77
C TYR A 54 2.19 -2.03 -6.96
N ALA A 55 1.97 -3.34 -7.01
CA ALA A 55 0.81 -4.00 -6.41
C ALA A 55 1.30 -5.03 -5.40
N VAL A 56 0.74 -4.99 -4.20
CA VAL A 56 1.17 -5.81 -3.08
C VAL A 56 -0.05 -6.54 -2.53
N ALA A 57 0.11 -7.81 -2.16
CA ALA A 57 -0.96 -8.62 -1.57
C ALA A 57 -0.50 -9.30 -0.27
N PRO A 58 -1.37 -9.42 0.75
CA PRO A 58 -1.13 -10.30 1.89
C PRO A 58 -1.12 -11.78 1.48
N ALA A 59 -0.55 -12.63 2.32
CA ALA A 59 -0.43 -14.08 2.06
C ALA A 59 -1.78 -14.80 1.89
N ASP A 60 -2.83 -14.29 2.52
CA ASP A 60 -4.19 -14.84 2.54
C ASP A 60 -5.14 -14.13 1.54
N ALA A 61 -4.60 -13.32 0.63
CA ALA A 61 -5.40 -12.70 -0.42
C ALA A 61 -6.05 -13.74 -1.33
N HIS A 62 -7.14 -13.34 -1.99
CA HIS A 62 -7.82 -14.17 -2.98
C HIS A 62 -6.82 -14.66 -4.06
N PRO A 63 -6.89 -15.91 -4.56
CA PRO A 63 -5.90 -16.44 -5.53
C PRO A 63 -5.69 -15.55 -6.76
N LYS A 64 -6.78 -14.97 -7.30
CA LYS A 64 -6.71 -14.00 -8.42
C LYS A 64 -5.99 -12.70 -8.09
N VAL A 65 -5.97 -12.30 -6.83
CA VAL A 65 -5.20 -11.15 -6.35
C VAL A 65 -3.72 -11.49 -6.25
N LEU A 66 -3.39 -12.68 -5.75
CA LEU A 66 -2.01 -13.18 -5.73
C LEU A 66 -1.42 -13.26 -7.13
N GLU A 67 -2.20 -13.68 -8.14
CA GLU A 67 -1.78 -13.75 -9.55
C GLU A 67 -1.37 -12.38 -10.14
N VAL A 68 -1.91 -11.26 -9.63
CA VAL A 68 -1.63 -9.91 -10.16
C VAL A 68 -0.67 -9.10 -9.29
N ALA A 69 -0.29 -9.61 -8.12
CA ALA A 69 0.59 -8.89 -7.21
C ALA A 69 2.04 -8.90 -7.72
N HIS A 70 2.69 -7.74 -7.69
CA HIS A 70 4.13 -7.62 -7.90
C HIS A 70 4.91 -8.17 -6.69
N LEU A 71 4.31 -8.07 -5.50
CA LEU A 71 4.83 -8.63 -4.26
C LEU A 71 3.72 -9.29 -3.46
N VAL A 72 3.91 -10.58 -3.12
CA VAL A 72 3.12 -11.26 -2.10
C VAL A 72 3.91 -11.24 -0.80
N LEU A 73 3.27 -10.77 0.27
CA LEU A 73 3.84 -10.75 1.61
C LEU A 73 3.67 -12.12 2.27
N ASP A 74 4.54 -12.42 3.23
CA ASP A 74 4.51 -13.64 4.03
C ASP A 74 3.43 -13.62 5.13
N ARG A 75 2.90 -12.44 5.46
CA ARG A 75 1.90 -12.25 6.51
C ARG A 75 0.47 -12.08 5.96
N PRO A 76 -0.53 -12.65 6.63
CA PRO A 76 -1.93 -12.44 6.28
C PRO A 76 -2.42 -11.03 6.68
N GLY A 77 -3.57 -10.66 6.11
CA GLY A 77 -4.28 -9.42 6.43
C GLY A 77 -4.62 -9.32 7.92
N GLY A 78 -4.44 -8.13 8.51
CA GLY A 78 -4.69 -7.91 9.94
C GLY A 78 -3.57 -8.36 10.89
N GLU A 79 -2.60 -9.17 10.43
CA GLU A 79 -1.49 -9.67 11.25
C GLU A 79 -0.18 -8.88 11.05
N GLY A 80 -0.30 -7.56 10.89
CA GLY A 80 0.85 -6.68 10.68
C GLY A 80 1.41 -6.70 9.26
N CYS A 81 0.68 -7.25 8.28
CA CYS A 81 1.03 -7.22 6.85
C CYS A 81 1.47 -5.82 6.36
N VAL A 82 0.70 -4.77 6.65
CA VAL A 82 1.06 -3.40 6.25
C VAL A 82 2.35 -2.93 6.93
N ARG A 83 2.54 -3.26 8.21
CA ARG A 83 3.78 -2.91 8.94
C ARG A 83 4.99 -3.59 8.31
N SER A 84 4.88 -4.89 8.04
CA SER A 84 5.95 -5.66 7.39
C SER A 84 6.32 -5.09 6.02
N PHE A 85 5.31 -4.71 5.22
CA PHE A 85 5.55 -4.02 3.95
C PHE A 85 6.29 -2.69 4.12
N VAL A 86 5.83 -1.83 5.05
CA VAL A 86 6.44 -0.52 5.31
C VAL A 86 7.88 -0.68 5.83
N GLU A 87 8.13 -1.63 6.73
CA GLU A 87 9.49 -1.93 7.21
C GLU A 87 10.41 -2.35 6.08
N ARG A 88 9.94 -3.20 5.17
CA ARG A 88 10.70 -3.62 3.99
C ARG A 88 10.95 -2.43 3.04
N LEU A 89 9.95 -1.60 2.81
CA LEU A 89 10.07 -0.41 1.95
C LEU A 89 11.09 0.60 2.49
N LEU A 90 11.13 0.76 3.81
CA LEU A 90 12.06 1.66 4.50
C LEU A 90 13.43 1.02 4.78
N GLY A 91 13.62 -0.26 4.47
CA GLY A 91 14.86 -0.99 4.76
C GLY A 91 15.11 -1.18 6.26
N ILE A 92 14.09 -1.12 7.11
CA ILE A 92 14.23 -1.16 8.57
C ILE A 92 14.89 -2.48 9.03
N GLY A 93 14.55 -3.60 8.39
CA GLY A 93 15.14 -4.91 8.72
C GLY A 93 16.62 -5.03 8.37
N GLU A 94 17.17 -4.09 7.59
CA GLU A 94 18.58 -4.07 7.18
C GLU A 94 19.40 -3.05 8.01
N LEU A 95 18.75 -2.30 8.91
CA LEU A 95 19.46 -1.34 9.76
C LEU A 95 20.32 -2.07 10.80
N SER A 96 21.57 -1.64 10.93
CA SER A 96 22.41 -1.99 12.07
C SER A 96 21.87 -1.38 13.37
N PRO A 97 22.22 -1.94 14.54
CA PRO A 97 21.87 -1.34 15.84
C PRO A 97 22.21 0.14 15.94
N ALA A 98 23.38 0.55 15.43
CA ALA A 98 23.81 1.95 15.44
C ALA A 98 22.88 2.86 14.60
N GLN A 99 22.46 2.40 13.42
CA GLN A 99 21.51 3.15 12.59
C GLN A 99 20.12 3.23 13.23
N ILE A 100 19.72 2.22 14.00
CA ILE A 100 18.48 2.25 14.79
C ILE A 100 18.61 3.29 15.92
N ASP A 101 19.75 3.32 16.61
CA ASP A 101 20.01 4.29 17.68
C ASP A 101 20.00 5.73 17.17
N ASP A 102 20.60 5.97 15.99
CA ASP A 102 20.56 7.26 15.29
C ASP A 102 19.13 7.68 14.93
N LEU A 103 18.31 6.75 14.42
CA LEU A 103 16.92 7.00 14.05
C LEU A 103 16.03 7.33 15.26
N MET A 104 16.31 6.71 16.42
CA MET A 104 15.56 6.89 17.66
C MET A 104 15.88 8.20 18.39
N GLY A 105 16.82 9.01 17.88
CA GLY A 105 17.17 10.29 18.48
C GLY A 105 17.97 10.14 19.78
N SER A 106 18.70 9.05 19.95
CA SER A 106 19.68 8.88 21.03
C SER A 106 21.00 9.61 20.73
N GLY A 107 20.93 10.74 20.03
CA GLY A 107 22.06 11.64 19.89
C GLY A 107 22.46 12.15 21.27
N ALA A 108 23.76 12.03 21.57
CA ALA A 108 24.40 12.79 22.64
C ALA A 108 24.12 14.30 22.52
#